data_AF-A0A915MMX4-F1
#
_entry.id   AF-A0A915MMX4-F1
#
_cell.length_a   1.000
_cell.length_b   1.000
_cell.length_c   1.000
_cell.angle_alpha   90.00
_cell.angle_beta   90.00
_cell.angle_gamma   90.00
#
_symmetry.space_group_name_H-M   'P 1'
#
loop_
_entity.id
_entity.type
_entity.pdbx_description
1 polymer ?
#
loop_
_entity_poly.entity_id
_entity_poly.type
_entity_poly.pdbx_seq_one_letter_code
_entity_poly.pdbx_strand_id
1 'polypeptide(L)'
;MVCILGIEGSANKIGVGIICDGEVLSNPRRTFHAPPGEGFRPTETAVHHRQHIIPLVIEALRIAKIEKAPNGTIRLNQKILNRVIQSCRALSNLKPRI
;
A
#
# COMPACT_ATOMS: atom_id res chain seq x y z
N MET A 1 13.08 6.32 -18.21
CA MET A 1 12.81 5.78 -16.88
C MET A 1 11.32 5.70 -16.65
N VAL A 2 10.78 4.49 -16.69
CA VAL A 2 9.39 4.17 -16.39
C VAL A 2 9.37 3.36 -15.10
N CYS A 3 8.61 3.84 -14.12
CA CYS A 3 8.43 3.18 -12.84
C CYS A 3 6.98 2.74 -12.65
N ILE A 4 6.80 1.54 -12.09
CA ILE A 4 5.52 0.92 -11.79
C ILE A 4 5.44 0.70 -10.29
N LEU A 5 4.31 1.09 -9.69
CA LEU A 5 3.98 0.76 -8.30
C LEU A 5 2.85 -0.28 -8.31
N GLY A 6 3.11 -1.45 -7.72
CA GLY A 6 2.15 -2.54 -7.55
C GLY A 6 1.70 -2.65 -6.09
N ILE A 7 0.42 -2.95 -5.87
CA ILE A 7 -0.15 -3.27 -4.56
C ILE A 7 -0.78 -4.67 -4.66
N GLU A 8 -0.40 -5.57 -3.76
CA GLU A 8 -0.92 -6.93 -3.69
C GLU A 8 -1.48 -7.18 -2.29
N GLY A 9 -2.71 -7.69 -2.21
CA GLY A 9 -3.45 -7.82 -0.95
C GLY A 9 -4.57 -8.85 -0.99
N SER A 10 -4.40 -9.94 -1.75
CA SER A 10 -5.46 -10.91 -2.04
C SER A 10 -5.82 -11.84 -0.87
N ALA A 11 -4.84 -12.12 -0.01
CA ALA A 11 -4.96 -13.01 1.15
C ALA A 11 -4.50 -12.30 2.43
N ASN A 12 -3.82 -12.99 3.34
CA ASN A 12 -3.41 -12.45 4.64
C ASN A 12 -2.20 -11.49 4.59
N LYS A 13 -1.67 -11.18 3.42
CA LYS A 13 -0.52 -10.28 3.25
C LYS A 13 -0.96 -9.06 2.48
N ILE A 14 -0.34 -7.93 2.81
CA ILE A 14 -0.40 -6.70 2.05
C ILE A 14 1.02 -6.27 1.70
N GLY A 15 1.29 -6.07 0.41
CA GLY A 15 2.60 -5.72 -0.12
C GLY A 15 2.52 -4.54 -1.09
N VAL A 16 3.60 -3.76 -1.13
CA VAL A 16 3.78 -2.70 -2.12
C VAL A 16 5.14 -2.90 -2.79
N GLY A 17 5.14 -3.03 -4.11
CA GLY A 17 6.35 -3.19 -4.91
C GLY A 17 6.58 -2.00 -5.83
N ILE A 18 7.83 -1.61 -6.03
CA ILE A 18 8.22 -0.63 -7.05
C ILE A 18 9.25 -1.24 -7.98
N ILE A 19 8.98 -1.18 -9.29
CA ILE A 19 9.87 -1.64 -10.35
C ILE A 19 10.14 -0.46 -11.28
N CYS A 20 11.40 -0.20 -11.62
CA CYS A 20 11.76 0.83 -12.60
C CYS A 20 12.64 0.22 -13.69
N ASP A 21 12.23 0.38 -14.95
CA ASP A 21 12.94 -0.14 -16.13
C ASP A 21 13.31 -1.64 -16.02
N GLY A 22 12.46 -2.43 -15.36
CA GLY A 22 12.64 -3.88 -15.15
C GLY A 22 13.30 -4.27 -13.82
N GLU A 23 13.87 -3.33 -13.08
CA GLU A 23 14.56 -3.58 -11.82
C GLU A 23 13.65 -3.38 -10.60
N VAL A 24 13.68 -4.32 -9.65
CA VAL A 24 12.91 -4.23 -8.40
C VAL A 24 13.63 -3.30 -7.43
N LEU A 25 13.06 -2.10 -7.21
CA LEU A 25 13.64 -1.11 -6.30
C LEU A 25 13.12 -1.25 -4.87
N SER A 26 11.90 -1.73 -4.68
CA SER A 26 11.36 -2.01 -3.34
C SER A 26 10.26 -3.07 -3.36
N ASN A 27 10.12 -3.79 -2.25
CA ASN A 27 9.07 -4.80 -2.04
C ASN A 27 8.72 -5.02 -0.55
N PRO A 28 8.45 -3.96 0.25
CA PRO A 28 8.01 -4.15 1.64
C PRO A 28 6.64 -4.83 1.73
N ARG A 29 6.45 -5.65 2.77
CA ARG A 29 5.22 -6.37 3.05
C ARG A 29 4.87 -6.39 4.54
N ARG A 30 3.58 -6.58 4.83
CA ARG A 30 3.06 -6.92 6.16
C ARG A 30 2.17 -8.15 6.04
N THR A 31 2.15 -8.94 7.10
CA THR A 31 1.37 -10.18 7.19
C THR A 31 0.44 -10.07 8.39
N PHE A 32 -0.85 -10.33 8.16
CA PHE A 32 -1.80 -10.57 9.23
C PHE A 32 -1.59 -11.98 9.79
N HIS A 33 -1.31 -12.05 11.07
CA HIS A 33 -1.18 -13.29 11.82
C HIS A 33 -2.44 -13.45 12.68
N ALA A 34 -3.25 -14.44 12.34
CA ALA A 34 -4.40 -14.82 13.14
C ALA A 34 -3.93 -15.41 14.49
N PRO A 35 -4.79 -15.39 15.54
CA PRO A 35 -4.51 -16.09 16.79
C PRO A 35 -4.18 -17.57 16.57
N PRO A 36 -3.36 -18.19 17.44
CA PRO A 36 -3.06 -19.61 17.35
C PRO A 36 -4.33 -20.46 17.33
N GLY A 37 -4.43 -21.38 16.38
CA GLY A 37 -5.60 -22.25 16.20
C GLY A 37 -6.71 -21.68 15.29
N GLU A 38 -6.54 -20.46 14.78
CA GLU A 38 -7.49 -19.82 13.88
C GLU A 38 -6.91 -19.56 12.47
N GLY A 39 -7.80 -19.48 11.47
CA GLY A 39 -7.47 -19.00 10.13
C GLY A 39 -7.73 -17.50 10.01
N PHE A 40 -7.03 -16.82 9.08
CA PHE A 40 -7.30 -15.41 8.82
C PHE A 40 -8.68 -15.22 8.18
N ARG A 41 -9.46 -14.28 8.72
CA ARG A 41 -10.81 -13.99 8.24
C ARG A 41 -10.78 -12.79 7.29
N PRO A 42 -11.62 -12.76 6.23
CA PRO A 42 -11.64 -11.64 5.28
C PRO A 42 -11.81 -10.27 5.94
N THR A 43 -12.67 -10.16 6.96
CA THR A 43 -12.95 -8.91 7.67
C THR A 43 -11.74 -8.36 8.42
N GLU A 44 -11.07 -9.21 9.21
CA GLU A 44 -9.89 -8.84 10.00
C GLU A 44 -8.71 -8.50 9.08
N THR A 45 -8.54 -9.29 8.03
CA THR A 45 -7.53 -9.07 7.01
C THR A 45 -7.73 -7.74 6.30
N ALA A 46 -8.98 -7.37 5.96
CA ALA A 46 -9.30 -6.08 5.37
C ALA A 46 -9.01 -4.90 6.32
N VAL A 47 -9.27 -5.05 7.62
CA VAL A 47 -8.88 -4.04 8.63
C VAL A 47 -7.36 -3.90 8.67
N HIS A 48 -6.63 -5.01 8.74
CA HIS A 48 -5.17 -5.02 8.73
C HIS A 48 -4.62 -4.33 7.48
N HIS A 49 -5.15 -4.62 6.29
CA HIS A 49 -4.72 -4.00 5.03
C HIS A 49 -4.93 -2.48 5.05
N ARG A 50 -6.10 -2.01 5.50
CA ARG A 50 -6.41 -0.56 5.59
C ARG A 50 -5.46 0.17 6.53
N GLN A 51 -5.07 -0.45 7.64
CA GLN A 51 -4.14 0.15 8.61
C GLN A 51 -2.71 0.26 8.06
N HIS A 52 -2.29 -0.68 7.20
CA HIS A 52 -0.89 -0.79 6.79
C HIS A 52 -0.59 -0.26 5.38
N ILE A 53 -1.60 -0.11 4.50
CA ILE A 53 -1.34 0.24 3.09
C ILE A 53 -0.67 1.60 2.91
N ILE A 54 -1.12 2.64 3.62
CA ILE A 54 -0.52 3.98 3.48
C ILE A 54 0.93 4.01 4.00
N PRO A 55 1.23 3.52 5.22
CA PRO A 55 2.62 3.39 5.67
C PRO A 55 3.49 2.58 4.70
N LEU A 56 2.97 1.48 4.15
CA LEU A 56 3.72 0.63 3.20
C LEU A 56 4.04 1.34 1.89
N VAL A 57 3.11 2.13 1.34
CA VAL A 57 3.37 2.92 0.13
C VAL A 57 4.49 3.92 0.38
N ILE A 58 4.47 4.61 1.52
CA ILE A 58 5.52 5.57 1.91
C ILE A 58 6.87 4.84 2.09
N GLU A 59 6.87 3.70 2.78
CA GLU A 59 8.05 2.87 2.97
C GLU A 59 8.64 2.41 1.64
N ALA A 60 7.79 1.93 0.71
CA ALA A 60 8.21 1.47 -0.61
C ALA A 60 8.88 2.58 -1.42
N LEU A 61 8.30 3.79 -1.42
CA LEU A 61 8.88 4.96 -2.10
C LEU A 61 10.23 5.37 -1.49
N ARG A 62 10.34 5.33 -0.16
CA ARG A 62 11.58 5.64 0.57
C ARG A 62 12.69 4.62 0.24
N ILE A 63 12.37 3.32 0.25
CA ILE A 63 13.33 2.26 -0.10
C ILE A 63 13.79 2.40 -1.56
N ALA A 64 12.85 2.69 -2.47
CA ALA A 64 13.16 2.92 -3.87
C ALA A 64 13.91 4.24 -4.14
N LYS A 65 14.18 5.05 -3.10
CA LYS A 65 14.81 6.38 -3.19
C LYS A 65 14.11 7.33 -4.16
N ILE A 66 12.78 7.19 -4.27
CA ILE A 66 11.95 8.09 -5.07
C ILE A 66 11.56 9.26 -4.19
N GLU A 67 12.25 10.39 -4.37
CA GLU A 67 12.00 11.60 -3.59
C GLU A 67 10.78 12.39 -4.09
N LYS A 68 10.18 13.16 -3.19
CA LYS A 68 9.19 14.18 -3.54
C LYS A 68 9.89 15.26 -4.35
N ALA A 69 9.23 15.76 -5.40
CA ALA A 69 9.62 17.02 -5.99
C ALA A 69 9.56 18.15 -4.93
N PRO A 70 10.33 19.24 -5.09
CA PRO A 70 10.47 20.33 -4.10
C PRO A 70 9.14 20.95 -3.64
N ASN A 71 8.07 20.81 -4.43
CA ASN A 71 6.72 21.24 -4.13
C ASN A 71 5.88 20.19 -3.35
N GLY A 72 6.50 19.16 -2.79
CA GLY A 72 5.83 18.06 -2.07
C GLY A 72 5.15 17.03 -2.99
N THR A 73 5.28 17.15 -4.32
CA THR A 73 4.66 16.25 -5.29
C THR A 73 5.53 15.02 -5.53
N ILE A 74 5.09 13.84 -5.12
CA ILE A 74 5.67 12.59 -5.67
C ILE A 74 5.24 12.55 -7.14
N ARG A 75 6.17 12.44 -8.10
CA ARG A 75 5.86 12.30 -9.54
C ARG A 75 5.27 10.91 -9.85
N LEU A 76 4.15 10.59 -9.22
CA LEU A 76 3.12 9.70 -9.73
C LEU A 76 2.08 10.61 -10.38
N ASN A 77 1.39 10.17 -11.44
CA ASN A 77 0.31 10.96 -12.03
C ASN A 77 -0.59 11.51 -10.91
N GLN A 78 -0.65 12.83 -10.74
CA GLN A 78 -1.25 13.51 -9.59
C GLN A 78 -2.69 13.04 -9.33
N LYS A 79 -3.41 12.65 -10.40
CA LYS A 79 -4.76 12.10 -10.30
C LYS A 79 -4.80 10.76 -9.59
N ILE A 80 -3.80 9.90 -9.79
CA ILE A 80 -3.72 8.55 -9.20
C ILE A 80 -3.36 8.65 -7.73
N LEU A 81 -2.33 9.43 -7.35
CA LEU A 81 -1.94 9.57 -5.95
C LEU A 81 -3.06 10.20 -5.12
N ASN A 82 -3.71 11.25 -5.63
CA ASN A 82 -4.85 11.86 -4.96
C ASN A 82 -6.04 10.90 -4.85
N ARG A 83 -6.29 10.06 -5.87
CA ARG A 83 -7.30 8.99 -5.79
C ARG A 83 -6.94 7.95 -4.76
N VAL A 84 -5.70 7.46 -4.72
CA VAL A 84 -5.25 6.46 -3.73
C VAL A 84 -5.38 7.03 -2.33
N ILE A 85 -4.92 8.26 -2.08
CA ILE A 85 -5.04 8.92 -0.77
C ILE A 85 -6.51 9.16 -0.40
N GLN A 86 -7.34 9.64 -1.34
CA GLN A 86 -8.78 9.84 -1.09
C GLN A 86 -9.50 8.51 -0.83
N SER A 87 -9.22 7.47 -1.60
CA SER A 87 -9.79 6.13 -1.41
C SER A 87 -9.35 5.53 -0.08
N CYS A 88 -8.08 5.67 0.31
CA CYS A 88 -7.61 5.21 1.62
C CYS A 88 -8.22 6.01 2.79
N ARG A 89 -8.43 7.33 2.65
CA ARG A 89 -9.15 8.15 3.64
C ARG A 89 -10.65 7.82 3.71
N ALA A 90 -11.27 7.53 2.57
CA ALA A 90 -12.64 7.04 2.53
C ALA A 90 -12.75 5.68 3.21
N LEU A 91 -11.78 4.79 2.99
CA LEU A 91 -11.68 3.47 3.62
C LEU A 91 -11.39 3.54 5.13
N SER A 92 -10.65 4.53 5.62
CA SER A 92 -10.44 4.74 7.06
C SER A 92 -11.68 5.30 7.77
N ASN A 93 -12.54 6.01 7.05
CA ASN A 93 -13.78 6.60 7.57
C ASN A 93 -15.03 5.74 7.33
N LEU A 94 -14.91 4.67 6.53
CA LEU A 94 -15.97 3.70 6.34
C LEU A 94 -16.10 2.87 7.63
N LYS A 95 -17.21 3.07 8.36
CA LYS A 95 -17.69 2.07 9.32
C LYS A 95 -17.79 0.73 8.57
N PRO A 96 -17.40 -0.40 9.19
CA PRO A 96 -17.58 -1.70 8.59
C PRO A 96 -19.06 -1.84 8.20
N ARG A 97 -19.33 -1.84 6.90
CA ARG A 97 -20.67 -2.17 6.39
C ARG A 97 -20.78 -3.69 6.50
N ILE A 98 -21.53 -4.10 7.51
CA ILE A 98 -22.13 -5.43 7.64
C ILE A 98 -23.18 -5.55 6.54
#